data_AF-G9EJU8-F1
#
_entry.id   AF-G9EJU8-F1
#
_cell.length_a   1.000
_cell.length_b   1.000
_cell.length_c   1.000
_cell.angle_alpha   90.00
_cell.angle_beta   90.00
_cell.angle_gamma   90.00
#
_symmetry.space_group_name_H-M   'P 1'
#
loop_
_entity.id
_entity.type
_entity.pdbx_description
1 polymer ?
#
loop_
_entity_poly.entity_id
_entity_poly.type
_entity_poly.pdbx_seq_one_letter_code
_entity_poly.pdbx_strand_id
1 'polypeptide(L)' 'MDGEAALQLAQTQAFDLIITDLGLPGLSGIDLTRKIRMFEKEKCKPPIPIIGLTAHSEEKIKKKLLAVRNE' A
#
# COMPACT_ATOMS: atom_id res chain seq x y z
N MET A 1 3.34 13.92 4.71
CA MET A 1 2.64 13.49 3.49
C MET A 1 1.57 12.50 3.91
N ASP A 2 0.33 12.65 3.44
CA ASP A 2 -0.79 11.78 3.80
C ASP A 2 -0.97 10.64 2.78
N GLY A 3 -1.85 9.69 3.08
CA GLY A 3 -2.06 8.51 2.23
C GLY A 3 -2.70 8.87 0.87
N GLU A 4 -3.55 9.89 0.82
CA GLU A 4 -4.16 10.40 -0.40
C GLU A 4 -3.13 10.93 -1.39
N ALA A 5 -2.19 11.77 -0.93
CA ALA A 5 -1.12 12.28 -1.78
C ALA A 5 -0.20 11.14 -2.25
N ALA A 6 0.06 10.16 -1.39
CA ALA A 6 0.85 8.97 -1.77
C ALA A 6 0.15 8.15 -2.87
N LEU A 7 -1.17 7.99 -2.81
CA LEU A 7 -1.93 7.31 -3.86
C LEU A 7 -1.85 8.05 -5.20
N GLN A 8 -2.00 9.38 -5.18
CA GLN A 8 -1.91 10.18 -6.40
C GLN A 8 -0.53 10.07 -7.04
N LEU A 9 0.54 10.06 -6.24
CA LEU A 9 1.89 9.82 -6.74
C LEU A 9 2.03 8.42 -7.33
N ALA A 10 1.56 7.38 -6.62
CA ALA A 10 1.65 5.99 -7.10
C ALA A 10 0.90 5.76 -8.43
N GLN A 11 -0.10 6.59 -8.74
CA GLN A 11 -0.83 6.53 -10.00
C GLN A 11 -0.14 7.28 -11.16
N THR A 12 0.58 8.36 -10.84
CA THR A 12 1.14 9.29 -11.83
C THR A 12 2.63 9.08 -12.09
N GLN A 13 3.34 8.44 -11.16
CA GLN A 13 4.77 8.18 -11.23
C GLN A 13 5.07 6.68 -11.13
N ALA A 14 6.18 6.27 -11.74
CA ALA A 14 6.70 4.91 -11.58
C ALA A 14 7.64 4.88 -10.37
N PHE A 15 7.42 3.92 -9.47
CA PHE A 15 8.28 3.66 -8.33
C PHE A 15 8.75 2.21 -8.37
N ASP A 16 10.00 1.96 -7.98
CA ASP A 16 10.54 0.62 -7.83
C ASP A 16 10.20 0.01 -6.46
N LEU A 17 9.85 0.85 -5.48
CA LEU A 17 9.51 0.45 -4.11
C LEU A 17 8.68 1.55 -3.43
N ILE A 18 7.64 1.13 -2.69
CA ILE A 18 6.87 2.01 -1.82
C ILE A 18 7.08 1.58 -0.37
N ILE A 19 7.46 2.52 0.50
CA ILE A 19 7.53 2.33 1.95
C ILE A 19 6.44 3.20 2.57
N THR A 20 5.53 2.60 3.35
CA THR A 20 4.40 3.32 3.94
C THR A 20 4.20 2.95 5.41
N ASP A 21 3.72 3.89 6.21
CA ASP A 21 3.32 3.63 7.59
C ASP A 21 1.88 3.08 7.62
N LEU A 22 1.63 2.02 8.38
CA LEU A 22 0.29 1.47 8.55
C LEU A 22 -0.57 2.33 9.47
N GLY A 23 0.04 3.14 10.35
CA GLY A 23 -0.61 4.05 11.27
C GLY A 23 -0.93 5.44 10.69
N LEU A 24 -0.87 5.62 9.36
CA LEU A 24 -1.22 6.89 8.73
C LEU A 24 -2.62 7.38 9.14
N PRO A 25 -2.78 8.66 9.55
CA PRO A 25 -4.09 9.26 9.78
C PRO A 25 -4.83 9.43 8.45
N GLY A 26 -6.15 9.18 8.45
CA GLY A 26 -6.95 9.20 7.23
C GLY A 26 -6.85 7.87 6.48
N LEU A 27 -6.27 7.87 5.27
CA LEU A 27 -6.06 6.64 4.51
C LEU A 27 -4.94 5.80 5.14
N SER A 28 -5.33 4.69 5.76
CA SER A 28 -4.37 3.75 6.35
C SER A 28 -3.41 3.18 5.31
N GLY A 29 -2.18 2.82 5.70
CA GLY A 29 -1.22 2.19 4.78
C GLY A 29 -1.75 0.90 4.15
N ILE A 30 -2.68 0.20 4.80
CA ILE A 30 -3.36 -0.97 4.26
C ILE A 30 -4.32 -0.57 3.14
N ASP A 31 -5.13 0.47 3.35
CA ASP A 31 -6.10 0.93 2.34
C ASP A 31 -5.40 1.58 1.15
N LEU A 32 -4.30 2.31 1.40
CA LEU A 32 -3.39 2.79 0.35
C LEU A 32 -2.88 1.63 -0.50
N THR A 33 -2.35 0.58 0.14
CA THR A 33 -1.84 -0.62 -0.55
C THR A 33 -2.92 -1.27 -1.41
N ARG A 34 -4.15 -1.41 -0.91
CA ARG A 34 -5.28 -1.97 -1.67
C ARG A 34 -5.62 -1.13 -2.89
N LYS A 35 -5.70 0.20 -2.73
CA LYS A 35 -6.01 1.10 -3.85
C LYS A 35 -4.92 1.08 -4.92
N ILE A 36 -3.65 0.97 -4.54
CA ILE A 36 -2.54 0.81 -5.48
C ILE A 36 -2.69 -0.51 -6.26
N ARG A 37 -2.98 -1.62 -5.58
CA ARG A 37 -3.17 -2.93 -6.24
C ARG A 37 -4.34 -2.94 -7.21
N MET A 38 -5.47 -2.33 -6.85
CA MET A 38 -6.61 -2.18 -7.76
C MET A 38 -6.23 -1.39 -9.01
N PHE A 39 -5.52 -0.27 -8.85
CA PHE A 39 -5.06 0.55 -9.97
C PHE A 39 -4.08 -0.21 -10.87
N GLU A 40 -3.13 -0.96 -10.29
CA GLU A 40 -2.20 -1.77 -11.06
C GLU A 40 -2.94 -2.84 -11.88
N LYS A 41 -3.93 -3.49 -11.29
CA LYS A 41 -4.80 -4.49 -11.96
C LYS A 41 -5.60 -3.86 -13.10
N GLU A 42 -6.23 -2.72 -12.87
CA GLU A 42 -7.00 -1.98 -13.88
C GLU A 42 -6.13 -1.51 -15.07
N LYS A 43 -4.85 -1.20 -14.82
CA LYS A 43 -3.91 -0.73 -15.84
C LYS A 43 -3.00 -1.83 -16.39
N CYS A 44 -3.22 -3.09 -16.00
CA CYS A 44 -2.35 -4.22 -16.35
C CYS A 44 -0.86 -3.96 -16.06
N LYS A 45 -0.57 -3.24 -14.97
CA LYS A 45 0.79 -2.94 -14.51
C LYS A 45 1.33 -4.06 -13.62
N PRO A 46 2.64 -4.33 -13.64
CA PRO A 46 3.24 -5.21 -12.66
C PRO A 46 3.10 -4.63 -11.24
N PRO A 47 2.87 -5.46 -10.22
CA PRO A 47 2.72 -4.99 -8.85
C PRO A 47 4.03 -4.44 -8.30
N ILE A 48 4.03 -3.19 -7.86
CA ILE A 48 5.18 -2.54 -7.22
C ILE A 48 5.38 -3.15 -5.82
N PRO A 49 6.60 -3.49 -5.40
CA PRO A 49 6.88 -3.90 -4.02
C PRO A 49 6.45 -2.84 -3.00
N ILE A 50 5.71 -3.23 -1.96
CA ILE A 50 5.27 -2.32 -0.88
C ILE A 50 5.68 -2.88 0.48
N ILE A 51 6.40 -2.07 1.26
CA ILE A 51 6.82 -2.37 2.63
C ILE A 51 6.02 -1.50 3.60
N GLY A 52 5.18 -2.15 4.41
CA GLY A 52 4.46 -1.50 5.49
C GLY A 52 5.29 -1.46 6.77
N LEU A 53 5.50 -0.27 7.32
CA LEU A 53 6.09 -0.05 8.63
C LEU A 53 4.98 0.09 9.67
N THR A 54 5.13 -0.53 10.83
CA THR A 54 4.23 -0.37 11.98
C THR A 54 5.06 -0.16 13.24
N ALA A 55 4.69 0.84 14.04
CA ALA A 55 5.25 1.04 15.37
C ALA A 55 4.58 0.16 16.43
N HIS A 56 3.51 -0.57 16.09
CA HIS A 56 2.82 -1.51 16.98
C HIS A 56 2.96 -2.96 16.48
N SER A 57 3.73 -3.74 17.25
CA SER A 57 3.60 -5.20 17.39
C SER A 57 2.15 -5.48 17.85
N GLU A 58 1.34 -6.34 17.22
CA GLU A 58 1.49 -7.79 17.19
C GLU A 58 0.45 -8.38 16.21
N GLU A 59 0.88 -9.37 15.41
CA GLU A 59 0.08 -10.46 14.82
C GLU A 59 -1.08 -10.16 13.83
N LYS A 60 -1.96 -9.19 14.08
CA LYS A 60 -3.15 -8.93 13.24
C LYS A 60 -2.83 -8.33 11.87
N ILE A 61 -1.80 -7.49 11.80
CA ILE A 61 -1.37 -6.80 10.58
C ILE A 61 -0.79 -7.78 9.55
N LYS A 62 0.00 -8.77 10.03
CA LYS A 62 0.72 -9.72 9.18
C LYS A 62 -0.22 -10.58 8.35
N LYS A 63 -1.35 -11.02 8.93
CA LYS A 63 -2.39 -11.77 8.22
C LYS A 63 -3.07 -10.95 7.11
N LYS A 64 -3.30 -9.65 7.33
CA LYS A 64 -4.00 -8.78 6.36
C LYS A 64 -3.12 -8.45 5.14
N LEU A 65 -1.82 -8.23 5.33
CA LEU A 65 -0.88 -7.97 4.23
C LEU A 65 -0.63 -9.22 3.36
N LEU A 66 -0.57 -10.41 3.97
CA LEU A 66 -0.41 -11.66 3.24
C LEU A 66 -1.62 -12.00 2.36
N ALA A 67 -2.83 -11.60 2.77
CA ALA A 67 -4.05 -11.78 1.97
C ALA A 67 -4.06 -10.91 0.70
N VAL A 68 -3.56 -9.67 0.78
CA VAL A 68 -3.50 -8.76 -0.37
C VAL A 68 -2.50 -9.20 -1.44
N ARG A 69 -1.54 -10.08 -1.09
CA ARG A 69 -0.57 -10.62 -2.06
C ARG A 69 -1.18 -11.67 -3.01
N ASN A 70 -2.38 -12.18 -2.71
CA ASN A 70 -2.99 -13.31 -3.43
C ASN A 70 -4.28 -12.95 -4.20
N GLU A 71 -4.57 -11.67 -4.48
CA GLU A 71 -5.76 -11.20 -5.24
C GLU A 71 -5.42 -10.30 -6.44
#